data_AF-A0A958BZN0-F1
#
_entry.id   AF-A0A958BZN0-F1
#
_cell.length_a   1.000
_cell.length_b   1.000
_cell.length_c   1.000
_cell.angle_alpha   90.00
_cell.angle_beta   90.00
_cell.angle_gamma   90.00
#
_symmetry.space_group_name_H-M   'P 1'
#
loop_
_entity.id
_entity.type
_entity.pdbx_description
1 polymer ?
#
loop_
_entity_poly.entity_id
_entity_poly.type
_entity_poly.pdbx_seq_one_letter_code
_entity_poly.pdbx_strand_id
1 'polypeptide(L)' 'KLNANLLEALQLSGQAFLSGTTIRGQFLLRACVVNPNGATADFDGLVALVRQIGAGMVG' A
#
# COMPACT_ATOMS: atom_id res chain seq x y z
N LYS A 1 -7.08 11.97 -4.53
CA LYS A 1 -7.58 10.58 -4.65
C LYS A 1 -6.49 9.54 -4.92
N LEU A 2 -5.23 9.95 -5.12
CA LEU A 2 -4.10 9.05 -5.42
C LEU A 2 -4.04 7.82 -4.50
N ASN A 3 -4.08 8.00 -3.18
CA ASN A 3 -3.97 6.87 -2.23
C ASN A 3 -5.10 5.84 -2.36
N ALA A 4 -6.32 6.24 -2.75
CA ALA A 4 -7.43 5.30 -2.94
C ALA A 4 -7.23 4.45 -4.20
N ASN A 5 -6.83 5.09 -5.30
CA ASN A 5 -6.52 4.39 -6.55
C ASN A 5 -5.29 3.48 -6.39
N LEU A 6 -4.30 3.93 -5.61
CA LEU A 6 -3.10 3.15 -5.29
C LEU A 6 -3.46 1.91 -4.46
N LEU A 7 -4.38 2.03 -3.50
CA LEU A 7 -4.89 0.89 -2.73
C LEU A 7 -5.53 -0.16 -3.65
N GLU A 8 -6.41 0.28 -4.54
CA GLU A 8 -7.09 -0.61 -5.51
C GLU A 8 -6.07 -1.31 -6.41
N ALA A 9 -5.11 -0.56 -6.99
CA ALA A 9 -4.09 -1.13 -7.85
C ALA A 9 -3.16 -2.12 -7.11
N LEU A 10 -2.79 -1.82 -5.86
CA LEU A 10 -2.01 -2.75 -5.03
C LEU A 10 -2.76 -4.07 -4.82
N GLN A 11 -4.05 -4.01 -4.46
CA GLN A 11 -4.87 -5.19 -4.25
C GLN A 11 -5.06 -5.99 -5.56
N LEU A 12 -5.35 -5.31 -6.67
CA LEU A 12 -5.52 -5.94 -7.99
C LEU A 12 -4.22 -6.52 -8.55
N SER A 13 -3.05 -6.01 -8.12
CA SER A 13 -1.76 -6.58 -8.53
C SER A 13 -1.51 -7.99 -7.99
N GLY A 14 -2.23 -8.41 -6.94
CA GLY A 14 -2.03 -9.68 -6.25
C GLY A 14 -0.74 -9.78 -5.43
N GLN A 15 0.12 -8.76 -5.43
CA GLN A 15 1.42 -8.79 -4.74
C GLN A 15 1.33 -8.34 -3.27
N ALA A 16 0.36 -7.50 -2.93
CA ALA A 16 0.15 -7.03 -1.56
C ALA A 16 -1.32 -6.70 -1.29
N PHE A 17 -1.75 -6.91 -0.04
CA PHE A 17 -3.08 -6.53 0.41
C PHE A 17 -2.98 -5.56 1.60
N LEU A 18 -3.34 -4.30 1.36
CA LEU A 18 -3.42 -3.27 2.39
C LEU A 18 -4.88 -2.91 2.69
N SER A 19 -5.07 -2.10 3.73
CA SER A 19 -6.33 -1.42 4.01
C SER A 19 -6.19 0.09 3.84
N GLY A 20 -7.32 0.80 3.77
CA GLY A 20 -7.36 2.25 3.82
C GLY A 20 -7.95 2.76 5.13
N THR A 21 -7.63 4.00 5.50
CA THR A 21 -8.34 4.74 6.55
C THR A 21 -8.36 6.23 6.23
N THR A 22 -9.22 6.98 6.91
CA THR A 22 -9.29 8.44 6.78
C THR A 22 -8.90 9.07 8.10
N ILE A 23 -7.83 9.86 8.10
CA ILE A 23 -7.37 10.62 9.26
C ILE A 23 -7.39 12.10 8.87
N ARG A 24 -8.10 12.93 9.66
CA ARG A 24 -8.24 14.38 9.40
C ARG A 24 -8.67 14.70 7.96
N GLY A 25 -9.63 13.93 7.44
CA GLY A 25 -10.17 14.10 6.09
C GLY A 25 -9.25 13.62 4.94
N GLN A 26 -8.07 13.07 5.24
CA GLN A 26 -7.16 12.54 4.24
C GLN A 26 -7.21 11.01 4.21
N PHE A 27 -7.36 10.44 3.01
CA PHE A 27 -7.30 8.99 2.81
C PHE A 27 -5.86 8.51 2.80
N LEU A 28 -5.55 7.53 3.63
CA LEU A 28 -4.21 6.98 3.87
C LEU A 28 -4.20 5.47 3.65
N LEU A 29 -3.07 4.96 3.18
CA LEU A 29 -2.78 3.53 3.19
C LEU A 29 -2.44 3.08 4.62
N ARG A 30 -2.88 1.88 5.00
CA ARG A 30 -2.59 1.27 6.29
C ARG A 30 -2.15 -0.19 6.11
N ALA A 31 -0.93 -0.47 6.55
CA ALA A 31 -0.39 -1.82 6.69
C ALA A 31 -0.66 -2.36 8.10
N CYS A 32 -1.44 -3.43 8.20
CA CYS A 32 -1.68 -4.12 9.47
C CYS A 32 -0.71 -5.29 9.58
N VAL A 33 0.33 -5.15 10.40
CA VAL A 33 1.33 -6.19 10.61
C VAL A 33 0.81 -7.17 11.66
N VAL A 34 0.18 -8.25 11.20
CA VAL A 34 -0.46 -9.27 12.06
C VAL A 34 0.12 -10.67 11.85
N ASN A 35 0.84 -10.90 10.74
CA ASN A 35 1.47 -12.19 10.46
C ASN A 35 2.79 -12.29 11.24
N PRO A 36 2.92 -13.21 12.22
CA PRO A 36 4.15 -13.36 13.00
C PRO A 36 5.34 -13.87 12.17
N ASN A 37 5.10 -14.42 10.97
CA ASN A 37 6.15 -14.86 10.06
C ASN A 37 6.67 -13.74 9.15
N GLY A 38 6.14 -12.51 9.25
CA GLY A 38 6.61 -11.39 8.44
C GLY A 38 8.02 -10.97 8.82
N ALA A 39 8.85 -10.71 7.82
CA ALA A 39 10.23 -10.26 7.98
C ALA A 39 10.40 -8.82 7.47
N THR A 40 11.50 -8.17 7.87
CA THR A 40 11.86 -6.81 7.40
C THR A 40 11.86 -6.72 5.87
N ALA A 41 12.37 -7.76 5.20
CA ALA A 41 12.41 -7.82 3.74
C ALA A 41 11.02 -7.75 3.08
N ASP A 42 9.98 -8.30 3.71
CA ASP A 42 8.61 -8.22 3.19
C ASP A 42 8.09 -6.78 3.23
N PHE A 43 8.41 -6.03 4.29
CA PHE A 43 8.01 -4.63 4.44
C PHE A 43 8.81 -3.70 3.53
N ASP A 44 10.10 -3.97 3.33
CA ASP A 44 10.92 -3.25 2.36
C ASP A 44 10.37 -3.46 0.94
N GLY A 45 10.01 -4.70 0.60
CA GLY A 45 9.35 -5.05 -0.64
C GLY A 45 7.99 -4.35 -0.82
N LEU A 46 7.17 -4.31 0.23
CA LEU A 46 5.90 -3.58 0.24
C LEU A 46 6.10 -2.08 -0.05
N VAL A 47 7.05 -1.43 0.62
CA VAL A 47 7.33 0.00 0.40
C VAL A 47 7.84 0.24 -1.02
N ALA A 48 8.70 -0.63 -1.55
CA ALA A 48 9.17 -0.56 -2.93
C ALA A 48 8.03 -0.69 -3.94
N LEU A 49 7.13 -1.66 -3.74
CA LEU A 49 5.95 -1.87 -4.59
C LEU A 49 5.01 -0.65 -4.59
N VAL A 50 4.73 -0.09 -3.40
CA VAL A 50 3.92 1.13 -3.25
C VAL A 50 4.52 2.29 -4.05
N ARG A 51 5.85 2.48 -3.98
CA ARG A 51 6.56 3.51 -4.75
C ARG A 51 6.51 3.26 -6.25
N GLN A 52 6.74 2.01 -6.68
CA GLN A 52 6.73 1.63 -8.09
C GLN A 52 5.36 1.89 -8.73
N ILE A 53 4.28 1.39 -8.13
CA ILE A 53 2.93 1.59 -8.65
C ILE A 53 2.54 3.07 -8.57
N GLY A 54 2.85 3.73 -7.44
CA GLY A 54 2.56 5.14 -7.22
C GLY A 54 3.22 6.04 -8.26
N ALA A 55 4.47 5.78 -8.64
CA ALA A 55 5.20 6.56 -9.64
C ALA A 55 4.50 6.56 -11.02
N GLY A 56 3.83 5.46 -11.39
CA GLY A 56 3.04 5.38 -12.62
C GLY A 56 1.71 6.14 -12.59
N MET A 57 1.34 6.71 -11.42
CA MET A 57 0.08 7.42 -11.21
C MET A 57 0.27 8.91 -10.96
N VAL A 58 1.50 9.39 -10.82
CA VAL A 58 1.81 10.81 -10.69
C VAL A 58 2.12 11.36 -12.08
N GLY A 59 1.20 12.15 -12.63
CA GLY A 59 1.31 12.92 -13.86
C GLY A 59 0.70 14.29 -13.67
#